data_AF-A0A533VVF2-F1
#
_entry.id   AF-A0A533VVF2-F1
#
_cell.length_a   1.000
_cell.length_b   1.000
_cell.length_c   1.000
_cell.angle_alpha   90.00
_cell.angle_beta   90.00
_cell.angle_gamma   90.00
#
_symmetry.space_group_name_H-M   'P 1'
#
loop_
_entity.id
_entity.type
_entity.pdbx_description
1 polymer ?
#
loop_
_entity_poly.entity_id
_entity_poly.type
_entity_poly.pdbx_seq_one_letter_code
_entity_poly.pdbx_strand_id
1 'polypeptide(L)'
;MTSKSEEENRPASDWGHSEDTRKRPYKQHRLEDASRWVASYHKGNSIVQIAANERANYETVAQWLHRLGVEIKLGRRPVQQLPLGIPRRLVSLVGMGHSKILRLVREQVWGLDTTPKGIEQLRNYCEFVHLHRKGVGVKEVAKTLGVHRSTILMWRQGINQPYLVKVASSVYQRSLSPGWKLLPLRISSGGNEQKDWIRVPTSIHGYNQVLTVIHQTRPLESTYERAAEYEISEQRIQRMRPELFSYLLGMMLGDSGKLGGQQQRFNSMNIDLQLTRKKPTNQALGEFVCMCANNLGIAMDQKKDKQPTGVQKFGKAPTPAYRWSSERSPLLAWMFSVGLGLRWDEQTRI
;
A
#
# COMPACT_ATOMS: atom_id res chain seq x y z
N MET A 1 -24.61 -36.63 -45.65
CA MET A 1 -25.09 -38.02 -45.67
C MET A 1 -24.86 -38.62 -44.30
N THR A 2 -25.93 -39.20 -43.77
CA THR A 2 -26.12 -40.03 -42.56
C THR A 2 -25.00 -41.05 -42.33
N SER A 3 -24.69 -41.54 -41.13
CA SER A 3 -25.59 -42.00 -40.06
C SER A 3 -24.88 -42.24 -38.71
N LYS A 4 -25.64 -42.12 -37.61
CA LYS A 4 -25.80 -43.03 -36.43
C LYS A 4 -24.53 -43.65 -35.79
N SER A 5 -24.42 -43.91 -34.49
CA SER A 5 -25.23 -43.78 -33.27
C SER A 5 -24.37 -44.44 -32.20
N GLU A 6 -24.27 -43.91 -30.98
CA GLU A 6 -23.99 -44.72 -29.78
C GLU A 6 -24.33 -43.91 -28.52
N GLU A 7 -25.49 -44.26 -27.96
CA GLU A 7 -25.82 -44.08 -26.54
C GLU A 7 -24.92 -45.00 -25.71
N GLU A 8 -24.45 -44.51 -24.56
CA GLU A 8 -24.72 -45.08 -23.23
C GLU A 8 -23.69 -44.63 -22.18
N ASN A 9 -24.17 -44.57 -20.94
CA ASN A 9 -23.43 -44.56 -19.68
C ASN A 9 -22.85 -43.23 -19.18
N ARG A 10 -23.69 -42.45 -18.49
CA ARG A 10 -23.26 -41.73 -17.28
C ARG A 10 -24.25 -41.92 -16.13
N PRO A 11 -23.77 -42.21 -14.91
CA PRO A 11 -24.60 -42.59 -13.77
C PRO A 11 -25.33 -41.38 -13.18
N ALA A 12 -26.57 -41.63 -12.75
CA ALA A 12 -27.40 -40.69 -12.00
C ALA A 12 -26.70 -40.31 -10.68
N SER A 13 -26.26 -39.05 -10.57
CA SER A 13 -25.76 -38.51 -9.31
C SER A 13 -26.94 -38.09 -8.45
N ASP A 14 -27.21 -38.98 -7.51
CA ASP A 14 -27.98 -38.88 -6.28
C ASP A 14 -27.75 -37.55 -5.55
N TRP A 15 -28.56 -36.53 -5.87
CA TRP A 15 -28.75 -35.36 -5.00
C TRP A 15 -29.94 -35.66 -4.11
N GLY A 16 -29.64 -36.29 -2.98
CA GLY A 16 -30.56 -36.49 -1.87
C GLY A 16 -31.27 -35.19 -1.51
N HIS A 17 -32.48 -35.03 -2.05
CA HIS A 17 -33.48 -34.16 -1.48
C HIS A 17 -33.83 -34.75 -0.11
N SER A 18 -33.32 -34.13 0.94
CA SER A 18 -33.79 -34.34 2.31
C SER A 18 -35.31 -34.17 2.31
N GLU A 19 -36.00 -35.30 2.35
CA GLU A 19 -37.40 -35.37 2.75
C GLU A 19 -37.57 -34.88 4.18
N ASP A 20 -38.80 -34.45 4.45
CA ASP A 20 -39.42 -34.26 5.76
C ASP A 20 -39.32 -32.86 6.40
N THR A 21 -39.81 -31.85 5.67
CA THR A 21 -40.60 -30.78 6.31
C THR A 21 -42.07 -31.12 6.22
N ARG A 22 -42.54 -32.00 7.12
CA ARG A 22 -43.98 -32.19 7.37
C ARG A 22 -44.63 -30.81 7.43
N LYS A 23 -45.54 -30.53 6.50
CA LYS A 23 -46.42 -29.36 6.52
C LYS A 23 -47.14 -29.39 7.86
N ARG A 24 -46.62 -28.64 8.84
CA ARG A 24 -47.28 -28.44 10.12
C ARG A 24 -48.64 -27.82 9.82
N PRO A 25 -49.72 -28.27 10.48
CA PRO A 25 -51.05 -27.70 10.28
C PRO A 25 -50.97 -26.19 10.50
N TYR A 26 -51.47 -25.42 9.53
CA TYR A 26 -51.53 -23.96 9.60
C TYR A 26 -52.37 -23.58 10.83
N LYS A 27 -51.70 -23.27 11.94
CA LYS A 27 -52.34 -22.67 13.10
C LYS A 27 -52.81 -21.29 12.65
N GLN A 28 -54.12 -21.10 12.49
CA GLN A 28 -54.68 -19.77 12.25
C GLN A 28 -54.34 -18.89 13.45
N HIS A 29 -53.39 -17.97 13.25
CA HIS A 29 -52.99 -17.00 14.26
C HIS A 29 -54.10 -15.97 14.44
N ARG A 30 -54.48 -15.73 15.69
CA ARG A 30 -55.56 -14.79 16.05
C ARG A 30 -54.99 -13.39 16.27
N LEU A 31 -55.86 -12.39 16.29
CA LEU A 31 -55.49 -10.98 16.53
C LEU A 31 -54.73 -10.78 17.86
N GLU A 32 -55.03 -11.62 18.85
CA GLU A 32 -54.37 -11.66 20.16
C GLU A 32 -52.90 -12.11 20.06
N ASP A 33 -52.59 -13.06 19.17
CA ASP A 33 -51.21 -13.48 18.90
C ASP A 33 -50.42 -12.34 18.27
N ALA A 34 -51.02 -11.66 17.29
CA ALA A 34 -50.41 -10.53 16.62
C ALA A 34 -50.17 -9.34 17.57
N SER A 35 -51.09 -9.08 18.51
CA SER A 35 -50.92 -8.04 19.54
C SER A 35 -49.75 -8.35 20.48
N ARG A 36 -49.55 -9.62 20.85
CA ARG A 36 -48.37 -10.06 21.63
C ARG A 36 -47.08 -9.90 20.83
N TRP A 37 -47.11 -10.17 19.53
CA TRP A 37 -45.95 -9.96 18.65
C TRP A 37 -45.58 -8.49 18.55
N VAL A 38 -46.56 -7.58 18.42
CA VAL A 38 -46.35 -6.12 18.43
C VAL A 38 -45.70 -5.67 19.74
N ALA A 39 -46.25 -6.09 20.89
CA ALA A 39 -45.69 -5.76 22.20
C ALA A 39 -44.26 -6.30 22.38
N SER A 40 -43.99 -7.52 21.92
CA SER A 40 -42.65 -8.12 21.94
C SER A 40 -41.67 -7.38 21.03
N TYR A 41 -42.13 -6.91 19.86
CA TYR A 41 -41.34 -6.12 18.93
C TYR A 41 -40.98 -4.75 19.51
N HIS A 42 -41.93 -4.06 20.16
CA HIS A 42 -41.66 -2.79 20.84
C HIS A 42 -40.71 -2.93 22.04
N LYS A 43 -40.67 -4.10 22.68
CA LYS A 43 -39.67 -4.45 23.71
C LYS A 43 -38.28 -4.74 23.15
N GLY A 44 -38.08 -4.65 21.82
CA GLY A 44 -36.80 -4.83 21.15
C GLY A 44 -36.51 -6.25 20.65
N ASN A 45 -37.45 -7.19 20.79
CA ASN A 45 -37.29 -8.53 20.25
C ASN A 45 -37.44 -8.53 18.72
N SER A 46 -36.59 -9.29 18.05
CA SER A 46 -36.61 -9.37 16.59
C SER A 46 -37.70 -10.33 16.08
N ILE A 47 -38.16 -10.12 14.84
CA ILE A 47 -39.16 -11.00 14.18
C ILE A 47 -38.79 -12.48 14.26
N VAL A 48 -37.50 -12.81 14.15
CA VAL A 48 -37.01 -14.21 14.24
C VAL A 48 -37.08 -14.75 15.67
N GLN A 49 -36.79 -13.93 16.68
CA GLN A 49 -36.93 -14.33 18.08
C GLN A 49 -38.40 -14.48 18.46
N ILE A 50 -39.26 -13.57 18.01
CA ILE A 50 -40.71 -13.67 18.19
C ILE A 50 -41.22 -14.95 17.52
N ALA A 51 -40.82 -15.21 16.27
CA ALA A 51 -41.17 -16.42 15.53
C ALA A 51 -40.70 -17.70 16.24
N ALA A 52 -39.47 -17.72 16.76
CA ALA A 52 -38.92 -18.86 17.49
C ALA A 52 -39.66 -19.09 18.83
N ASN A 53 -39.89 -18.03 19.60
CA ASN A 53 -40.55 -18.11 20.91
C ASN A 53 -42.03 -18.52 20.78
N GLU A 54 -42.70 -18.02 19.76
CA GLU A 54 -44.13 -18.24 19.51
C GLU A 54 -44.40 -19.42 18.58
N ARG A 55 -43.32 -20.13 18.17
CA ARG A 55 -43.35 -21.25 17.23
C ARG A 55 -44.11 -20.94 15.94
N ALA A 56 -43.99 -19.70 15.46
CA ALA A 56 -44.61 -19.20 14.23
C ALA A 56 -43.58 -19.07 13.10
N ASN A 57 -44.05 -19.02 11.85
CA ASN A 57 -43.16 -18.68 10.72
C ASN A 57 -42.80 -17.17 10.79
N TYR A 58 -41.54 -16.83 10.58
CA TYR A 58 -41.05 -15.45 10.59
C TYR A 58 -41.75 -14.57 9.55
N GLU A 59 -42.13 -15.12 8.39
CA GLU A 59 -42.88 -14.42 7.34
C GLU A 59 -44.28 -14.05 7.82
N THR A 60 -44.92 -14.95 8.58
CA THR A 60 -46.24 -14.72 9.18
C THR A 60 -46.17 -13.61 10.23
N VAL A 61 -45.16 -13.64 11.12
CA VAL A 61 -44.95 -12.59 12.11
C VAL A 61 -44.72 -11.23 11.43
N ALA A 62 -43.91 -11.20 10.36
CA ALA A 62 -43.66 -9.97 9.59
C ALA A 62 -44.95 -9.42 8.93
N GLN A 63 -45.75 -10.28 8.29
CA GLN A 63 -47.00 -9.86 7.66
C GLN A 63 -48.00 -9.27 8.68
N TRP A 64 -48.10 -9.87 9.86
CA TRP A 64 -49.00 -9.39 10.92
C TRP A 64 -48.53 -8.07 11.54
N LEU A 65 -47.23 -7.90 11.80
CA LEU A 65 -46.68 -6.64 12.26
C LEU A 65 -46.93 -5.50 11.25
N HIS A 66 -46.78 -5.78 9.96
CA HIS A 66 -47.06 -4.82 8.89
C HIS A 66 -48.55 -4.47 8.80
N ARG A 67 -49.43 -5.47 8.89
CA ARG A 67 -50.89 -5.26 8.90
C ARG A 67 -51.36 -4.40 10.08
N LEU A 68 -50.67 -4.47 11.22
CA LEU A 68 -50.97 -3.68 12.41
C LEU A 68 -50.25 -2.31 12.42
N GLY A 69 -49.69 -1.87 11.29
CA GLY A 69 -49.10 -0.53 11.16
C GLY A 69 -47.77 -0.34 11.91
N VAL A 70 -47.13 -1.43 12.36
CA VAL A 70 -45.77 -1.33 12.92
C VAL A 70 -44.81 -1.08 11.77
N GLU A 71 -44.07 0.04 11.81
CA GLU A 71 -42.94 0.26 10.92
C GLU A 71 -41.87 -0.80 11.19
N ILE A 72 -41.98 -1.91 10.45
CA ILE A 72 -40.94 -2.93 10.45
C ILE A 72 -39.72 -2.28 9.83
N LYS A 73 -38.69 -2.06 10.64
CA LYS A 73 -37.37 -1.65 10.16
C LYS A 73 -36.73 -2.82 9.40
N LEU A 74 -37.25 -3.10 8.19
CA LEU A 74 -36.69 -4.05 7.23
C LEU A 74 -35.22 -3.67 7.01
N GLY A 75 -34.31 -4.50 7.52
CA GLY A 75 -32.88 -4.38 7.25
C GLY A 75 -32.06 -3.50 8.20
N ARG A 76 -32.61 -2.92 9.27
CA ARG A 76 -31.80 -2.20 10.28
C ARG A 76 -31.66 -2.98 11.58
N ARG A 77 -31.22 -4.24 11.50
CA ARG A 77 -30.52 -4.80 12.68
C ARG A 77 -29.12 -4.17 12.70
N PRO A 78 -28.64 -3.71 13.86
CA PRO A 78 -27.20 -3.71 14.09
C PRO A 78 -26.78 -5.17 13.94
N VAL A 79 -26.22 -5.51 12.79
CA VAL A 79 -25.54 -6.80 12.65
C VAL A 79 -24.43 -6.75 13.68
N GLN A 80 -24.33 -7.73 14.57
CA GLN A 80 -23.20 -7.82 15.49
C GLN A 80 -21.94 -7.86 14.63
N GLN A 81 -21.26 -6.71 14.55
CA GLN A 81 -20.11 -6.58 13.68
C GLN A 81 -18.96 -7.28 14.37
N LEU A 82 -18.33 -8.21 13.65
CA LEU A 82 -17.02 -8.71 14.07
C LEU A 82 -16.09 -7.51 14.26
N PRO A 83 -15.21 -7.55 15.28
CA PRO A 83 -14.23 -6.48 15.46
C PRO A 83 -13.43 -6.30 14.16
N LEU A 84 -13.12 -5.05 13.84
CA LEU A 84 -12.28 -4.76 12.70
C LEU A 84 -10.93 -5.46 12.87
N GLY A 85 -10.45 -6.15 11.84
CA GLY A 85 -9.12 -6.76 11.77
C GLY A 85 -7.98 -5.74 11.67
N ILE A 86 -8.19 -4.50 12.13
CA ILE A 86 -7.17 -3.46 12.16
C ILE A 86 -6.76 -3.10 13.59
N PRO A 87 -5.50 -2.71 13.83
CA PRO A 87 -5.02 -2.34 15.16
C PRO A 87 -5.86 -1.22 15.79
N ARG A 88 -6.11 -1.28 17.11
CA ARG A 88 -6.88 -0.26 17.86
C ARG A 88 -6.33 1.16 17.65
N ARG A 89 -5.01 1.31 17.55
CA ARG A 89 -4.36 2.60 17.24
C ARG A 89 -4.81 3.18 15.90
N LEU A 90 -4.98 2.33 14.88
CA LEU A 90 -5.42 2.75 13.56
C LEU A 90 -6.88 3.14 13.58
N VAL A 91 -7.69 2.42 14.35
CA VAL A 91 -9.10 2.75 14.59
C VAL A 91 -9.25 4.12 15.26
N SER A 92 -8.37 4.47 16.21
CA SER A 92 -8.30 5.82 16.81
C SER A 92 -7.89 6.88 15.78
N LEU A 93 -6.80 6.62 15.04
CA LEU A 93 -6.27 7.50 13.99
C LEU A 93 -7.30 7.82 12.91
N VAL A 94 -8.01 6.80 12.42
CA VAL A 94 -9.05 6.93 11.40
C VAL A 94 -10.28 7.65 11.96
N GLY A 95 -10.58 7.47 13.24
CA GLY A 95 -11.63 8.21 13.94
C GLY A 95 -11.38 9.72 14.02
N MET A 96 -10.14 10.18 13.85
CA MET A 96 -9.83 11.61 13.78
C MET A 96 -10.28 12.27 12.46
N GLY A 97 -10.61 11.48 11.44
CA GLY A 97 -11.04 11.96 10.12
C GLY A 97 -9.90 12.14 9.12
N HIS A 98 -10.27 12.11 7.84
CA HIS A 98 -9.32 12.12 6.72
C HIS A 98 -8.41 13.36 6.69
N SER A 99 -8.93 14.55 7.03
CA SER A 99 -8.13 15.80 7.01
C SER A 99 -6.96 15.77 7.99
N LYS A 100 -7.16 15.20 9.19
CA LYS A 100 -6.09 15.06 10.20
C LYS A 100 -5.03 14.04 9.75
N ILE A 101 -5.45 12.96 9.10
CA ILE A 101 -4.54 11.98 8.50
C ILE A 101 -3.71 12.61 7.38
N LEU A 102 -4.34 13.37 6.48
CA LEU A 102 -3.65 14.06 5.41
C LEU A 102 -2.61 15.04 5.95
N ARG A 103 -2.98 15.82 6.97
CA ARG A 103 -2.07 16.74 7.64
C ARG A 103 -0.87 16.01 8.25
N LEU A 104 -1.13 14.98 9.06
CA LEU A 104 -0.10 14.15 9.68
C LEU A 104 0.90 13.64 8.64
N VAL A 105 0.39 13.06 7.56
CA VAL A 105 1.23 12.44 6.54
C VAL A 105 2.03 13.49 5.76
N ARG A 106 1.44 14.63 5.40
CA ARG A 106 2.14 15.73 4.71
C ARG A 106 3.24 16.36 5.58
N GLU A 107 2.98 16.52 6.87
CA GLU A 107 3.93 17.09 7.82
C GLU A 107 5.06 16.11 8.12
N GLN A 108 4.76 14.83 8.29
CA GLN A 108 5.74 13.85 8.74
C GLN A 108 6.46 13.08 7.65
N VAL A 109 5.94 12.98 6.42
CA VAL A 109 6.53 12.11 5.39
C VAL A 109 7.14 12.93 4.26
N TRP A 110 8.39 12.63 3.94
CA TRP A 110 9.08 13.26 2.84
C TRP A 110 8.68 12.63 1.50
N GLY A 111 8.44 13.46 0.49
CA GLY A 111 8.25 13.02 -0.89
C GLY A 111 7.00 12.18 -1.15
N LEU A 112 6.01 12.15 -0.24
CA LEU A 112 4.73 11.51 -0.51
C LEU A 112 3.80 12.46 -1.26
N ASP A 113 3.22 11.97 -2.35
CA ASP A 113 2.14 12.63 -3.06
C ASP A 113 0.75 12.20 -2.55
N THR A 114 -0.18 13.15 -2.53
CA THR A 114 -1.59 12.91 -2.18
C THR A 114 -2.46 13.07 -3.42
N THR A 115 -2.50 12.05 -4.26
CA THR A 115 -3.33 12.05 -5.48
C THR A 115 -4.82 12.17 -5.14
N PRO A 116 -5.67 12.78 -6.00
CA PRO A 116 -7.11 12.91 -5.77
C PRO A 116 -7.79 11.56 -5.48
N LYS A 117 -7.43 10.52 -6.24
CA LYS A 117 -7.90 9.14 -6.01
C LYS A 117 -7.47 8.59 -4.65
N GLY A 118 -6.25 8.88 -4.20
CA GLY A 118 -5.77 8.50 -2.88
C GLY A 118 -6.55 9.17 -1.75
N ILE A 119 -6.83 10.46 -1.89
CA ILE A 119 -7.63 11.25 -0.94
C ILE A 119 -9.06 10.71 -0.86
N GLU A 120 -9.68 10.42 -2.00
CA GLU A 120 -11.01 9.81 -2.05
C GLU A 120 -11.06 8.45 -1.37
N GLN A 121 -10.08 7.57 -1.65
CA GLN A 121 -9.98 6.27 -0.99
C GLN A 121 -9.82 6.41 0.53
N LEU A 122 -9.03 7.38 1.00
CA LEU A 122 -8.87 7.68 2.42
C LEU A 122 -10.20 8.14 3.03
N ARG A 123 -10.93 9.05 2.38
CA ARG A 123 -12.23 9.53 2.83
C ARG A 123 -13.23 8.38 2.97
N ASN A 124 -13.33 7.54 1.94
CA ASN A 124 -14.22 6.38 1.94
C ASN A 124 -13.84 5.38 3.03
N TYR A 125 -12.55 5.19 3.30
CA TYR A 125 -12.08 4.31 4.37
C TYR A 125 -12.39 4.86 5.77
N CYS A 126 -12.21 6.18 5.98
CA CYS A 126 -12.63 6.84 7.22
C CYS A 126 -14.12 6.67 7.49
N GLU A 127 -14.94 6.89 6.46
CA GLU A 127 -16.39 6.74 6.57
C GLU A 127 -16.80 5.28 6.79
N PHE A 128 -16.12 4.32 6.14
CA PHE A 128 -16.29 2.90 6.41
C PHE A 128 -16.08 2.57 7.91
N VAL A 129 -15.00 3.05 8.53
CA VAL A 129 -14.73 2.79 9.95
C VAL A 129 -15.81 3.41 10.85
N HIS A 130 -16.32 4.59 10.49
CA HIS A 130 -17.43 5.24 11.21
C HIS A 130 -18.74 4.46 11.10
N LEU A 131 -19.14 4.09 9.89
CA LEU A 131 -20.37 3.31 9.64
C LEU A 131 -20.29 1.92 10.29
N HIS A 132 -19.13 1.27 10.25
CA HIS A 132 -18.91 0.00 10.92
C HIS A 132 -19.09 0.10 12.44
N ARG A 133 -18.56 1.16 13.07
CA ARG A 133 -18.76 1.42 14.51
C ARG A 133 -20.24 1.64 14.88
N LYS A 134 -21.03 2.21 13.96
CA LYS A 134 -22.48 2.36 14.10
C LYS A 134 -23.27 1.07 13.85
N GLY A 135 -22.59 -0.05 13.57
CA GLY A 135 -23.23 -1.35 13.32
C GLY A 135 -23.81 -1.52 11.92
N VAL A 136 -23.50 -0.62 10.97
CA VAL A 136 -24.03 -0.69 9.59
C VAL A 136 -23.47 -1.91 8.87
N GLY A 137 -24.36 -2.70 8.26
CA GLY A 137 -23.99 -3.93 7.54
C GLY A 137 -23.11 -3.67 6.32
N VAL A 138 -22.21 -4.60 6.00
CA VAL A 138 -21.24 -4.50 4.89
C VAL A 138 -21.90 -4.14 3.54
N LYS A 139 -23.07 -4.73 3.24
CA LYS A 139 -23.81 -4.46 1.99
C LYS A 139 -24.28 -3.01 1.91
N GLU A 140 -24.76 -2.47 3.03
CA GLU A 140 -25.22 -1.10 3.10
C GLU A 140 -24.05 -0.12 3.02
N VAL A 141 -22.96 -0.39 3.75
CA VAL A 141 -21.74 0.43 3.64
C VAL A 141 -21.21 0.49 2.21
N ALA A 142 -21.18 -0.64 1.50
CA ALA A 142 -20.77 -0.70 0.09
C ALA A 142 -21.64 0.20 -0.79
N LYS A 143 -22.97 0.15 -0.59
CA LYS A 143 -23.93 1.00 -1.31
C LYS A 143 -23.74 2.48 -0.99
N THR A 144 -23.62 2.84 0.30
CA THR A 144 -23.44 4.22 0.75
C THR A 144 -22.16 4.86 0.20
N LEU A 145 -21.06 4.09 0.15
CA LEU A 145 -19.77 4.60 -0.30
C LEU A 145 -19.55 4.50 -1.81
N GLY A 146 -20.46 3.84 -2.55
CA GLY A 146 -20.26 3.55 -3.97
C GLY A 146 -19.06 2.63 -4.22
N VAL A 147 -18.72 1.76 -3.26
CA VAL A 147 -17.55 0.86 -3.31
C VAL A 147 -18.00 -0.59 -3.37
N HIS A 148 -17.30 -1.42 -4.15
CA HIS A 148 -17.65 -2.84 -4.27
C HIS A 148 -17.61 -3.58 -2.92
N ARG A 149 -18.54 -4.51 -2.71
CA ARG A 149 -18.69 -5.26 -1.44
C ARG A 149 -17.41 -5.98 -1.03
N SER A 150 -16.67 -6.54 -1.99
CA SER A 150 -15.40 -7.24 -1.71
C SER A 150 -14.37 -6.31 -1.08
N THR A 151 -14.27 -5.06 -1.53
CA THR A 151 -13.35 -4.06 -0.98
C THR A 151 -13.68 -3.77 0.50
N ILE A 152 -14.95 -3.62 0.84
CA ILE A 152 -15.38 -3.41 2.24
C ILE A 152 -15.04 -4.64 3.10
N LEU A 153 -15.21 -5.85 2.58
CA LEU A 153 -14.82 -7.08 3.29
C LEU A 153 -13.30 -7.12 3.54
N MET A 154 -12.49 -6.77 2.53
CA MET A 154 -11.03 -6.68 2.68
C MET A 154 -10.65 -5.64 3.74
N TRP A 155 -11.24 -4.45 3.70
CA TRP A 155 -11.00 -3.40 4.70
C TRP A 155 -11.36 -3.85 6.11
N ARG A 156 -12.48 -4.57 6.27
CA ARG A 156 -12.89 -5.15 7.56
C ARG A 156 -11.88 -6.16 8.08
N GLN A 157 -11.30 -6.97 7.21
CA GLN A 157 -10.24 -7.93 7.55
C GLN A 157 -8.87 -7.27 7.75
N GLY A 158 -8.76 -5.94 7.57
CA GLY A 158 -7.50 -5.22 7.63
C GLY A 158 -6.60 -5.41 6.41
N ILE A 159 -7.11 -6.03 5.35
CA ILE A 159 -6.41 -6.31 4.09
C ILE A 159 -6.66 -5.14 3.12
N ASN A 160 -5.67 -4.86 2.27
CA ASN A 160 -5.78 -3.85 1.19
C ASN A 160 -6.25 -2.46 1.66
N GLN A 161 -5.71 -2.02 2.80
CA GLN A 161 -5.93 -0.67 3.30
C GLN A 161 -5.41 0.37 2.28
N PRO A 162 -6.08 1.53 2.14
CA PRO A 162 -5.56 2.62 1.31
C PRO A 162 -4.15 3.02 1.73
N TYR A 163 -3.30 3.40 0.77
CA TYR A 163 -1.88 3.66 1.04
C TYR A 163 -1.67 4.80 2.06
N LEU A 164 -2.49 5.86 2.02
CA LEU A 164 -2.40 6.96 2.99
C LEU A 164 -2.68 6.48 4.42
N VAL A 165 -3.58 5.51 4.60
CA VAL A 165 -3.86 4.89 5.90
C VAL A 165 -2.67 4.04 6.36
N LYS A 166 -2.07 3.25 5.45
CA LYS A 166 -0.87 2.46 5.75
C LYS A 166 0.32 3.32 6.15
N VAL A 167 0.56 4.40 5.40
CA VAL A 167 1.62 5.38 5.69
C VAL A 167 1.35 6.05 7.03
N ALA A 168 0.14 6.56 7.26
CA ALA A 168 -0.24 7.20 8.51
C ALA A 168 -0.06 6.26 9.72
N SER A 169 -0.49 5.00 9.59
CA SER A 169 -0.30 3.96 10.62
C SER A 169 1.18 3.74 10.97
N SER A 170 2.06 3.85 9.98
CA SER A 170 3.51 3.64 10.15
C SER A 170 4.21 4.82 10.83
N VAL A 171 3.64 6.03 10.73
CA VAL A 171 4.27 7.26 11.22
C VAL A 171 3.59 7.88 12.45
N TYR A 172 2.33 7.53 12.75
CA TYR A 172 1.49 8.20 13.76
C TYR A 172 2.12 8.37 15.16
N GLN A 173 3.00 7.47 15.59
CA GLN A 173 3.64 7.52 16.91
C GLN A 173 5.09 8.02 16.88
N ARG A 174 5.57 8.49 15.73
CA ARG A 174 6.94 8.94 15.58
C ARG A 174 6.99 10.46 15.78
N SER A 175 7.62 10.89 16.86
CA SER A 175 7.95 12.30 17.08
C SER A 175 9.14 12.69 16.22
N LEU A 176 9.01 13.80 15.49
CA LEU A 176 10.08 14.37 14.67
C LEU A 176 10.38 15.79 15.13
N SER A 177 11.66 16.16 15.10
CA SER A 177 12.07 17.54 15.31
C SER A 177 11.59 18.43 14.15
N PRO A 178 11.36 19.74 14.38
CA PRO A 178 11.06 20.67 13.31
C PRO A 178 12.09 20.60 12.18
N GLY A 179 11.62 20.63 10.92
CA GLY A 179 12.47 20.50 9.73
C GLY A 179 12.92 19.07 9.40
N TRP A 180 12.41 18.05 10.10
CA TRP A 180 12.68 16.64 9.79
C TRP A 180 11.42 15.90 9.36
N LYS A 181 11.61 14.97 8.43
CA LYS A 181 10.58 14.08 7.92
C LYS A 181 11.06 12.64 7.89
N LEU A 182 10.12 11.72 7.81
CA LEU A 182 10.36 10.30 7.63
C LEU A 182 10.44 9.97 6.15
N LEU A 183 11.39 9.11 5.82
CA LEU A 183 11.65 8.61 4.48
C LEU A 183 11.75 7.08 4.54
N PRO A 184 10.95 6.34 3.76
CA PRO A 184 11.13 4.90 3.65
C PRO A 184 12.31 4.59 2.73
N LEU A 185 13.25 3.75 3.18
CA LEU A 185 14.37 3.35 2.32
C LEU A 185 13.91 2.39 1.21
N ARG A 186 12.88 1.59 1.47
CA ARG A 186 12.34 0.59 0.53
C ARG A 186 10.86 0.80 0.28
N ILE A 187 10.50 0.83 -1.00
CA ILE A 187 9.13 0.89 -1.49
C ILE A 187 8.86 -0.27 -2.44
N SER A 188 7.75 -0.99 -2.26
CA SER A 188 7.32 -2.00 -3.23
C SER A 188 6.63 -1.34 -4.44
N SER A 189 6.44 -2.09 -5.52
CA SER A 189 5.85 -1.57 -6.77
C SER A 189 4.54 -0.80 -6.52
N GLY A 190 4.54 0.48 -6.91
CA GLY A 190 3.41 1.40 -6.69
C GLY A 190 3.32 2.02 -5.27
N GLY A 191 4.35 1.88 -4.44
CA GLY A 191 4.44 2.51 -3.12
C GLY A 191 3.41 1.98 -2.13
N ASN A 192 3.00 0.71 -2.25
CA ASN A 192 1.99 0.08 -1.37
C ASN A 192 2.55 -0.41 -0.04
N GLU A 193 3.82 -0.82 -0.03
CA GLU A 193 4.57 -1.19 1.17
C GLU A 193 5.74 -0.24 1.34
N GLN A 194 5.97 0.16 2.59
CA GLN A 194 7.07 1.03 3.00
C GLN A 194 7.80 0.36 4.16
N LYS A 195 9.12 0.19 4.02
CA LYS A 195 9.96 -0.44 5.04
C LYS A 195 11.16 0.45 5.35
N ASP A 196 11.80 0.16 6.48
CA ASP A 196 13.09 0.73 6.87
C ASP A 196 13.08 2.26 6.88
N TRP A 197 12.14 2.82 7.65
CA TRP A 197 11.93 4.27 7.75
C TRP A 197 13.06 4.97 8.51
N ILE A 198 13.70 5.92 7.85
CA ILE A 198 14.73 6.81 8.43
C ILE A 198 14.21 8.24 8.55
N ARG A 199 14.91 9.07 9.33
CA ARG A 199 14.66 10.51 9.44
C ARG A 199 15.60 11.26 8.50
N VAL A 200 15.05 12.19 7.73
CA VAL A 200 15.78 13.07 6.82
C VAL A 200 15.37 14.52 7.04
N PRO A 201 16.30 15.48 6.92
CA PRO A 201 15.95 16.89 7.00
C PRO A 201 15.24 17.33 5.70
N THR A 202 14.40 18.35 5.80
CA THR A 202 13.76 18.99 4.63
C THR A 202 14.71 19.95 3.89
N SER A 203 15.75 20.41 4.58
CA SER A 203 16.80 21.30 4.10
C SER A 203 18.09 21.00 4.88
N ILE A 204 19.24 20.98 4.21
CA ILE A 204 20.53 20.74 4.87
C ILE A 204 21.16 22.08 5.23
N HIS A 205 21.40 22.28 6.52
CA HIS A 205 22.04 23.47 7.10
C HIS A 205 23.43 23.18 7.67
N GLY A 206 23.85 21.91 7.68
CA GLY A 206 25.17 21.54 8.16
C GLY A 206 25.49 20.07 7.98
N TYR A 207 26.79 19.76 8.01
CA TYR A 207 27.34 18.42 7.77
C TYR A 207 26.77 17.35 8.71
N ASN A 208 26.52 17.68 9.98
CA ASN A 208 25.96 16.75 10.97
C ASN A 208 24.59 16.19 10.59
N GLN A 209 23.77 16.93 9.82
CA GLN A 209 22.48 16.43 9.37
C GLN A 209 22.66 15.34 8.30
N VAL A 210 23.64 15.48 7.42
CA VAL A 210 24.02 14.46 6.44
C VAL A 210 24.54 13.22 7.14
N LEU A 211 25.47 13.37 8.10
CA LEU A 211 25.97 12.26 8.91
C LEU A 211 24.84 11.51 9.62
N THR A 212 23.87 12.23 10.17
CA THR A 212 22.70 11.62 10.82
C THR A 212 21.89 10.76 9.85
N VAL A 213 21.73 11.18 8.59
CA VAL A 213 21.06 10.36 7.55
C VAL A 213 21.90 9.12 7.23
N ILE A 214 23.21 9.29 6.99
CA ILE A 214 24.12 8.18 6.65
C ILE A 214 24.15 7.13 7.76
N HIS A 215 24.23 7.53 9.03
CA HIS A 215 24.27 6.59 10.15
C HIS A 215 22.98 5.78 10.33
N GLN A 216 21.86 6.21 9.75
CA GLN A 216 20.61 5.45 9.77
C GLN A 216 20.53 4.39 8.65
N THR A 217 21.41 4.45 7.63
CA THR A 217 21.46 3.46 6.56
C THR A 217 22.36 2.29 6.92
N ARG A 218 22.19 1.16 6.22
CA ARG A 218 23.03 -0.03 6.38
C ARG A 218 23.62 -0.42 5.03
N PRO A 219 24.96 -0.56 4.92
CA PRO A 219 25.59 -1.08 3.72
C PRO A 219 25.04 -2.46 3.36
N LEU A 220 24.91 -2.74 2.06
CA LEU A 220 24.66 -4.11 1.57
C LEU A 220 25.94 -4.94 1.67
N GLU A 221 25.82 -6.26 1.81
CA GLU A 221 26.95 -7.20 1.85
C GLU A 221 27.87 -7.05 0.63
N SER A 222 27.25 -6.84 -0.54
CA SER A 222 27.93 -6.59 -1.81
C SER A 222 28.77 -5.29 -1.86
N THR A 223 28.68 -4.44 -0.83
CA THR A 223 29.61 -3.32 -0.61
C THR A 223 30.98 -3.85 -0.17
N TYR A 224 30.99 -4.79 0.79
CA TYR A 224 32.23 -5.33 1.36
C TYR A 224 32.90 -6.31 0.40
N GLU A 225 32.12 -7.11 -0.33
CA GLU A 225 32.64 -7.98 -1.39
C GLU A 225 33.41 -7.17 -2.44
N ARG A 226 32.82 -6.06 -2.92
CA ARG A 226 33.51 -5.15 -3.85
C ARG A 226 34.71 -4.46 -3.22
N ALA A 227 34.60 -4.01 -1.97
CA ALA A 227 35.70 -3.37 -1.27
C ALA A 227 36.92 -4.30 -1.15
N ALA A 228 36.70 -5.60 -0.94
CA ALA A 228 37.75 -6.61 -0.85
C ALA A 228 38.54 -6.76 -2.16
N GLU A 229 37.89 -6.60 -3.33
CA GLU A 229 38.58 -6.60 -4.64
C GLU A 229 39.61 -5.48 -4.78
N TYR A 230 39.48 -4.40 -4.00
CA TYR A 230 40.39 -3.26 -3.96
C TYR A 230 41.21 -3.20 -2.66
N GLU A 231 41.25 -4.28 -1.88
CA GLU A 231 42.00 -4.38 -0.62
C GLU A 231 41.56 -3.34 0.43
N ILE A 232 40.29 -2.93 0.40
CA ILE A 232 39.71 -1.98 1.35
C ILE A 232 39.02 -2.75 2.48
N SER A 233 39.52 -2.61 3.70
CA SER A 233 38.93 -3.26 4.87
C SER A 233 37.53 -2.73 5.22
N GLU A 234 36.70 -3.56 5.85
CA GLU A 234 35.36 -3.15 6.30
C GLU A 234 35.40 -1.94 7.23
N GLN A 235 36.37 -1.89 8.14
CA GLN A 235 36.54 -0.75 9.06
C GLN A 235 36.85 0.54 8.30
N ARG A 236 37.61 0.45 7.21
CA ARG A 236 37.87 1.59 6.33
C ARG A 236 36.61 2.02 5.58
N ILE A 237 35.82 1.07 5.06
CA ILE A 237 34.51 1.38 4.46
C ILE A 237 33.59 2.11 5.44
N GLN A 238 33.50 1.65 6.69
CA GLN A 238 32.67 2.29 7.72
C GLN A 238 33.11 3.73 8.00
N ARG A 239 34.42 4.02 7.99
CA ARG A 239 34.95 5.37 8.18
C ARG A 239 34.73 6.26 6.95
N MET A 240 34.74 5.68 5.75
CA MET A 240 34.61 6.39 4.48
C MET A 240 33.16 6.65 4.05
N ARG A 241 32.16 6.28 4.85
CA ARG A 241 30.75 6.39 4.45
C ARG A 241 30.33 7.81 4.04
N PRO A 242 30.78 8.89 4.73
CA PRO A 242 30.49 10.26 4.29
C PRO A 242 31.10 10.61 2.93
N GLU A 243 32.31 10.15 2.66
CA GLU A 243 33.02 10.36 1.40
C GLU A 243 32.35 9.59 0.25
N LEU A 244 31.94 8.33 0.49
CA LEU A 244 31.20 7.52 -0.47
C LEU A 244 29.83 8.15 -0.81
N PHE A 245 29.13 8.68 0.20
CA PHE A 245 27.90 9.44 0.00
C PHE A 245 28.13 10.70 -0.85
N SER A 246 29.19 11.46 -0.53
CA SER A 246 29.54 12.70 -1.25
C SER A 246 29.94 12.43 -2.69
N TYR A 247 30.66 11.33 -2.93
CA TYR A 247 31.03 10.89 -4.27
C TYR A 247 29.79 10.53 -5.10
N LEU A 248 28.84 9.79 -4.51
CA LEU A 248 27.58 9.48 -5.17
C LEU A 248 26.78 10.74 -5.51
N LEU A 249 26.72 11.73 -4.61
CA LEU A 249 26.14 13.04 -4.91
C LEU A 249 26.81 13.73 -6.10
N GLY A 250 28.14 13.71 -6.17
CA GLY A 250 28.89 14.24 -7.31
C GLY A 250 28.54 13.54 -8.64
N MET A 251 28.45 12.21 -8.62
CA MET A 251 28.02 11.44 -9.80
C MET A 251 26.56 11.70 -10.19
N MET A 252 25.70 11.98 -9.21
CA MET A 252 24.32 12.41 -9.44
C MET A 252 24.26 13.83 -10.02
N LEU A 253 25.21 14.72 -9.74
CA LEU A 253 25.26 16.04 -10.36
C LEU A 253 25.70 15.94 -11.83
N GLY A 254 26.64 15.06 -12.17
CA GLY A 254 27.17 14.89 -13.52
C GLY A 254 26.52 13.78 -14.35
N ASP A 255 27.33 12.78 -14.71
CA ASP A 255 27.17 11.82 -15.83
C ASP A 255 26.12 10.70 -15.64
N SER A 256 25.27 10.76 -14.61
CA SER A 256 24.24 9.74 -14.43
C SER A 256 22.94 10.10 -15.15
N GLY A 257 22.40 9.15 -15.91
CA GLY A 257 21.06 9.25 -16.47
C GLY A 257 20.02 9.31 -15.35
N LYS A 258 19.40 10.48 -15.17
CA LYS A 258 18.38 10.73 -14.16
C LYS A 258 17.01 10.31 -14.70
N LEU A 259 16.74 9.00 -14.75
CA LEU A 259 15.39 8.52 -15.03
C LEU A 259 14.56 8.56 -13.73
N GLY A 260 14.44 9.75 -13.14
CA GLY A 260 13.72 10.01 -11.90
C GLY A 260 12.43 10.79 -12.17
N GLY A 261 11.30 10.09 -12.24
CA GLY A 261 9.98 10.71 -12.15
C GLY A 261 9.32 10.34 -10.83
N GLN A 262 8.38 11.16 -10.39
CA GLN A 262 7.42 10.80 -9.34
C GLN A 262 6.75 9.48 -9.73
N GLN A 263 6.99 8.39 -8.98
CA GLN A 263 6.03 7.29 -9.02
C GLN A 263 4.73 7.81 -8.41
N GLN A 264 3.57 7.30 -8.83
CA GLN A 264 2.22 7.83 -8.50
C GLN A 264 1.94 8.23 -7.03
N ARG A 265 2.81 7.89 -6.07
CA ARG A 265 2.65 8.14 -4.63
C ARG A 265 3.92 8.61 -3.92
N PHE A 266 5.12 8.24 -4.37
CA PHE A 266 6.37 8.62 -3.72
C PHE A 266 7.39 9.14 -4.73
N ASN A 267 8.06 10.22 -4.37
CA ASN A 267 9.26 10.69 -5.04
C ASN A 267 10.36 9.63 -4.89
N SER A 268 10.79 9.08 -6.03
CA SER A 268 11.84 8.07 -6.09
C SER A 268 12.57 8.17 -7.42
N MET A 269 13.86 7.84 -7.40
CA MET A 269 14.68 7.83 -8.60
C MET A 269 15.62 6.62 -8.59
N ASN A 270 16.11 6.27 -9.77
CA ASN A 270 17.26 5.39 -9.92
C ASN A 270 18.41 6.14 -10.57
N ILE A 271 19.61 5.61 -10.40
CA ILE A 271 20.82 5.99 -11.12
C ILE A 271 21.00 4.99 -12.25
N ASP A 272 21.14 5.47 -13.49
CA ASP A 272 21.58 4.68 -14.64
C ASP A 272 22.90 5.27 -15.16
N LEU A 273 23.99 4.56 -14.92
CA LEU A 273 25.33 4.98 -15.31
C LEU A 273 25.75 4.22 -16.57
N GLN A 274 26.15 4.94 -17.61
CA GLN A 274 26.63 4.38 -18.87
C GLN A 274 28.01 4.95 -19.19
N LEU A 275 29.04 4.09 -19.19
CA LEU A 275 30.42 4.49 -19.43
C LEU A 275 30.99 3.75 -20.63
N THR A 276 31.69 4.45 -21.51
CA THR A 276 32.25 3.85 -22.72
C THR A 276 33.29 2.77 -22.40
N ARG A 277 33.31 1.67 -23.16
CA ARG A 277 34.35 0.63 -23.04
C ARG A 277 35.70 1.04 -23.63
N LYS A 278 35.80 2.22 -24.27
CA LYS A 278 37.07 2.72 -24.83
C LYS A 278 38.14 2.98 -23.77
N LYS A 279 37.74 3.17 -22.51
CA LYS A 279 38.66 3.43 -21.38
C LYS A 279 38.53 2.28 -20.37
N PRO A 280 39.58 1.48 -20.15
CA PRO A 280 39.54 0.37 -19.20
C PRO A 280 39.19 0.81 -17.77
N THR A 281 39.63 2.02 -17.38
CA THR A 281 39.34 2.63 -16.06
C THR A 281 37.86 2.85 -15.79
N ASN A 282 37.02 2.91 -16.83
CA ASN A 282 35.58 3.11 -16.67
C ASN A 282 34.88 1.94 -15.99
N GLN A 283 35.43 0.72 -16.10
CA GLN A 283 34.87 -0.42 -15.38
C GLN A 283 35.06 -0.27 -13.87
N ALA A 284 36.29 0.06 -13.44
CA ALA A 284 36.60 0.31 -12.03
C ALA A 284 35.80 1.50 -11.47
N LEU A 285 35.65 2.57 -12.26
CA LEU A 285 34.79 3.71 -11.89
C LEU A 285 33.33 3.26 -11.66
N GLY A 286 32.76 2.47 -12.57
CA GLY A 286 31.40 1.97 -12.42
C GLY A 286 31.20 1.09 -11.19
N GLU A 287 32.16 0.20 -10.90
CA GLU A 287 32.15 -0.61 -9.67
C GLU A 287 32.30 0.24 -8.40
N PHE A 288 33.12 1.29 -8.45
CA PHE A 288 33.24 2.23 -7.33
C PHE A 288 31.94 3.00 -7.07
N VAL A 289 31.25 3.47 -8.12
CA VAL A 289 29.93 4.12 -7.99
C VAL A 289 28.88 3.14 -7.45
N CYS A 290 28.93 1.90 -7.91
CA CYS A 290 28.10 0.80 -7.43
C CYS A 290 28.30 0.57 -5.92
N MET A 291 29.55 0.50 -5.46
CA MET A 291 29.91 0.42 -4.05
C MET A 291 29.39 1.63 -3.25
N CYS A 292 29.45 2.84 -3.80
CA CYS A 292 28.92 4.04 -3.14
C CYS A 292 27.40 3.96 -2.90
N ALA A 293 26.63 3.45 -3.88
CA ALA A 293 25.19 3.24 -3.74
C ALA A 293 24.86 2.11 -2.75
N ASN A 294 25.55 0.97 -2.88
CA ASN A 294 25.35 -0.20 -2.02
C ASN A 294 25.69 0.11 -0.55
N ASN A 295 26.66 1.00 -0.30
CA ASN A 295 27.01 1.48 1.03
C ASN A 295 25.86 2.24 1.73
N LEU A 296 24.90 2.78 0.96
CA LEU A 296 23.71 3.44 1.48
C LEU A 296 22.51 2.48 1.60
N GLY A 297 22.71 1.20 1.32
CA GLY A 297 21.64 0.19 1.32
C GLY A 297 20.80 0.19 0.05
N ILE A 298 21.26 0.83 -1.03
CA ILE A 298 20.57 0.91 -2.31
C ILE A 298 21.21 -0.09 -3.25
N ALA A 299 20.45 -1.08 -3.74
CA ALA A 299 20.99 -2.07 -4.66
C ALA A 299 21.34 -1.43 -6.01
N MET A 300 22.59 -1.52 -6.41
CA MET A 300 23.10 -1.18 -7.73
C MET A 300 23.99 -2.32 -8.22
N ASP A 301 23.87 -2.65 -9.50
CA ASP A 301 24.68 -3.70 -10.12
C ASP A 301 24.96 -3.36 -11.59
N GLN A 302 26.03 -3.96 -12.11
CA GLN A 302 26.29 -3.99 -13.53
C GLN A 302 25.14 -4.75 -14.23
N LYS A 303 24.62 -4.15 -15.28
CA LYS A 303 23.63 -4.75 -16.18
C LYS A 303 24.32 -5.11 -17.48
N LYS A 304 23.60 -5.85 -18.34
CA LYS A 304 24.10 -6.18 -19.68
C LYS A 304 24.57 -4.91 -20.40
N ASP A 305 25.78 -4.96 -20.94
CA ASP A 305 26.39 -3.87 -21.69
C ASP A 305 25.43 -3.33 -22.75
N LYS A 306 25.40 -2.01 -22.87
CA LYS A 306 24.56 -1.34 -23.84
C LYS A 306 25.29 -1.27 -25.17
N GLN A 307 24.68 -1.87 -26.20
CA GLN A 307 25.17 -1.75 -27.56
C GLN A 307 24.99 -0.31 -28.07
N PRO A 308 25.89 0.18 -28.94
CA PRO A 308 25.79 1.52 -29.48
C PRO A 308 24.48 1.69 -30.30
N THR A 309 23.74 2.75 -30.02
CA THR A 309 22.46 3.07 -30.66
C THR A 309 22.50 4.42 -31.38
N GLY A 310 21.61 4.64 -32.35
CA GLY A 310 21.50 5.91 -33.07
C GLY A 310 22.77 6.25 -33.88
N VAL A 311 23.19 7.51 -33.85
CA VAL A 311 24.36 8.02 -34.61
C VAL A 311 25.65 7.29 -34.25
N GLN A 312 25.81 6.84 -32.99
CA GLN A 312 26.99 6.10 -32.55
C GLN A 312 27.11 4.71 -33.18
N LYS A 313 25.99 4.11 -33.63
CA LYS A 313 25.98 2.81 -34.33
C LYS A 313 26.67 2.90 -35.69
N PHE A 314 26.58 4.06 -36.35
CA PHE A 314 27.11 4.32 -37.69
C PHE A 314 28.43 5.10 -37.67
N GLY A 315 28.99 5.38 -36.48
CA GLY A 315 30.30 6.02 -36.35
C GLY A 315 31.43 5.09 -36.80
N LYS A 316 32.61 5.66 -37.08
CA LYS A 316 33.79 4.90 -37.57
C LYS A 316 34.25 3.75 -36.65
N ALA A 317 33.93 3.82 -35.36
CA ALA A 317 34.22 2.77 -34.37
C ALA A 317 33.11 2.75 -33.30
N PRO A 318 32.00 2.03 -33.54
CA PRO A 318 30.92 1.88 -32.57
C PRO A 318 31.44 1.08 -31.38
N THR A 319 31.47 1.68 -30.19
CA THR A 319 31.97 0.99 -28.98
C THR A 319 30.81 0.79 -28.01
N PRO A 320 30.64 -0.43 -27.46
CA PRO A 320 29.66 -0.65 -26.41
C PRO A 320 29.97 0.18 -25.16
N ALA A 321 28.97 0.33 -24.30
CA ALA A 321 29.09 0.97 -23.00
C ALA A 321 28.84 -0.06 -21.89
N TYR A 322 29.67 -0.02 -20.86
CA TYR A 322 29.34 -0.64 -19.58
C TYR A 322 28.12 0.08 -19.01
N ARG A 323 27.23 -0.67 -18.34
CA ARG A 323 26.01 -0.12 -17.76
C ARG A 323 25.84 -0.60 -16.33
N TRP A 324 25.59 0.32 -15.41
CA TRP A 324 25.15 0.02 -14.05
C TRP A 324 23.80 0.69 -13.81
N SER A 325 22.92 0.01 -13.09
CA SER A 325 21.61 0.54 -12.78
C SER A 325 21.23 0.21 -11.35
N SER A 326 20.83 1.23 -10.60
CA SER A 326 20.29 1.06 -9.26
C SER A 326 18.82 0.68 -9.29
N GLU A 327 18.34 0.08 -8.21
CA GLU A 327 16.93 0.09 -7.88
C GLU A 327 16.42 1.52 -7.70
N ARG A 328 15.09 1.71 -7.78
CA ARG A 328 14.49 3.00 -7.46
C ARG A 328 14.43 3.19 -5.96
N SER A 329 14.93 4.32 -5.48
CA SER A 329 14.98 4.64 -4.06
C SER A 329 14.47 6.05 -3.76
N PRO A 330 13.64 6.23 -2.71
CA PRO A 330 13.33 7.54 -2.16
C PRO A 330 14.57 8.26 -1.57
N LEU A 331 15.58 7.51 -1.11
CA LEU A 331 16.83 8.11 -0.61
C LEU A 331 17.59 8.83 -1.70
N LEU A 332 17.69 8.22 -2.89
CA LEU A 332 18.28 8.91 -4.05
C LEU A 332 17.48 10.18 -4.39
N ALA A 333 16.15 10.12 -4.34
CA ALA A 333 15.31 11.30 -4.61
C ALA A 333 15.56 12.43 -3.61
N TRP A 334 15.71 12.08 -2.33
CA TRP A 334 16.07 13.03 -1.28
C TRP A 334 17.48 13.60 -1.46
N MET A 335 18.46 12.75 -1.81
CA MET A 335 19.83 13.18 -2.13
C MET A 335 19.85 14.19 -3.28
N PHE A 336 19.08 13.94 -4.34
CA PHE A 336 19.01 14.84 -5.48
C PHE A 336 18.38 16.18 -5.12
N SER A 337 17.20 16.17 -4.49
CA SER A 337 16.42 17.39 -4.29
C SER A 337 16.81 18.20 -3.05
N VAL A 338 17.17 17.53 -1.95
CA VAL A 338 17.58 18.18 -0.70
C VAL A 338 19.11 18.26 -0.60
N GLY A 339 19.81 17.20 -1.02
CA GLY A 339 21.28 17.16 -1.02
C GLY A 339 21.92 18.13 -2.01
N LEU A 340 21.46 18.12 -3.27
CA LEU A 340 21.96 19.03 -4.31
C LEU A 340 21.14 20.33 -4.44
N GLY A 341 19.96 20.39 -3.82
CA GLY A 341 19.07 21.55 -3.95
C GLY A 341 18.40 21.69 -5.32
N LEU A 342 18.37 20.63 -6.13
CA LEU A 342 17.90 20.66 -7.51
C LEU A 342 16.42 20.29 -7.63
N ARG A 343 15.72 20.92 -8.58
CA ARG A 343 14.36 20.54 -8.98
C ARG A 343 14.39 19.40 -10.02
N TRP A 344 13.27 18.67 -10.12
CA TRP A 344 13.15 17.52 -11.02
C TRP A 344 13.28 17.86 -12.51
N ASP A 345 12.94 19.10 -12.86
CA ASP A 345 13.02 19.67 -14.20
C ASP A 345 14.39 20.31 -14.49
N GLU A 346 15.24 20.49 -13.48
CA GLU A 346 16.57 21.05 -13.66
C GLU A 346 17.52 19.98 -14.23
N GLN A 347 17.93 20.21 -15.48
CA GLN A 347 18.98 19.42 -16.12
C GLN A 347 20.34 20.00 -15.75
N THR A 348 21.19 19.17 -15.16
CA THR A 348 22.62 19.46 -14.99
C THR A 348 23.35 19.13 -16.30
N ARG A 349 22.97 19.80 -17.39
CA ARG A 349 23.77 19.79 -18.61
C ARG A 349 24.70 20.98 -18.53
N ILE A 350 25.99 20.71 -18.30
CA ILE A 350 27.06 21.66 -18.61
C ILE A 350 27.35 21.55 -20.10
#